data_AF-A0A067P586-F1
#
_entry.id   AF-A0A067P586-F1
#
_cell.length_a   1.000
_cell.length_b   1.000
_cell.length_c   1.000
_cell.angle_alpha   90.00
_cell.angle_beta   90.00
_cell.angle_gamma   90.00
#
_symmetry.space_group_name_H-M   'P 1'
#
loop_
_entity.id
_entity.type
_entity.pdbx_description
1 polymer ?
#
loop_
_entity_poly.entity_id
_entity_poly.type
_entity_poly.pdbx_seq_one_letter_code
_entity_poly.pdbx_strand_id
1 'polypeptide(L)'
;STNPTLANLLQLAASGKASPNQLKTLGLLIQSLAAASGTPYQSTPTTDPPAPPVPTPTPPVKEFDLVIEFPECPYDRFLFPREHVVCERMTDAATPLSSYQDILIAVPIPFANSTNTTATTNPAITPASQISTMRIKSAPAMLWDTISRWVGGEESLARNRQFLSQIVRYLRSKTDRVYLAQRLSEGQLLTNLQTVSPAPWYSEGYSLSRLFSCLLQTSR
;
A
#
# COMPACT_ATOMS: atom_id res chain seq x y z
N SER A 1 29.43 -2.37 -10.78
CA SER A 1 30.50 -2.25 -9.77
C SER A 1 30.17 -1.08 -8.88
N THR A 2 29.77 -1.30 -7.63
CA THR A 2 29.32 -0.23 -6.72
C THR A 2 30.53 0.47 -6.12
N ASN A 3 30.58 1.80 -6.20
CA ASN A 3 31.71 2.57 -5.68
C ASN A 3 31.80 2.42 -4.14
N PRO A 4 32.89 1.83 -3.58
CA PRO A 4 33.00 1.53 -2.15
C PRO A 4 33.01 2.80 -1.28
N THR A 5 33.40 3.95 -1.84
CA THR A 5 33.40 5.23 -1.15
C THR A 5 31.98 5.73 -0.88
N LEU A 6 31.07 5.50 -1.82
CA LEU A 6 29.68 5.91 -1.69
C LEU A 6 28.96 5.08 -0.63
N ALA A 7 29.20 3.76 -0.61
CA ALA A 7 28.64 2.88 0.40
C ALA A 7 29.04 3.30 1.83
N ASN A 8 30.30 3.67 2.04
CA ASN A 8 30.80 4.12 3.34
C ASN A 8 30.18 5.47 3.76
N LEU A 9 30.09 6.45 2.85
CA LEU A 9 29.45 7.74 3.14
C LEU A 9 27.96 7.59 3.46
N LEU A 10 27.26 6.69 2.77
CA LEU A 10 25.84 6.43 2.99
C LEU A 10 25.62 5.77 4.36
N GLN A 11 26.51 4.85 4.76
CA GLN A 11 26.48 4.24 6.10
C GLN A 11 26.80 5.27 7.21
N LEU A 12 27.77 6.16 7.00
CA LEU A 12 28.08 7.24 7.95
C LEU A 12 26.93 8.24 8.09
N ALA A 13 26.24 8.56 6.98
CA ALA A 13 25.07 9.42 6.99
C ALA A 13 23.88 8.76 7.71
N ALA A 14 23.59 7.49 7.42
CA ALA A 14 22.51 6.73 8.05
C ALA A 14 22.72 6.53 9.55
N SER A 15 23.98 6.46 10.01
CA SER A 15 24.33 6.36 11.42
C SER A 15 24.47 7.71 12.14
N GLY A 16 24.25 8.84 11.44
CA GLY A 16 24.37 10.19 12.00
C GLY A 16 25.80 10.61 12.37
N LYS A 17 26.81 9.85 11.91
CA LYS A 17 28.24 10.09 12.21
C LYS A 17 28.98 10.83 11.09
N ALA A 18 28.30 11.13 9.99
CA ALA A 18 28.88 11.87 8.88
C ALA A 18 29.14 13.33 9.25
N SER A 19 30.34 13.83 8.95
CA SER A 19 30.65 15.25 9.08
C SER A 19 29.90 16.09 8.04
N PRO A 20 29.72 17.41 8.28
CA PRO A 20 29.07 18.29 7.31
C PRO A 20 29.74 18.28 5.93
N ASN A 21 31.05 18.14 5.88
CA ASN A 21 31.80 18.02 4.63
C ASN A 21 31.52 16.69 3.92
N GLN A 22 31.39 15.58 4.67
CA GLN A 22 31.05 14.27 4.11
C GLN A 22 29.62 14.25 3.53
N LEU A 23 28.67 14.92 4.17
CA LEU A 23 27.30 15.07 3.64
C LEU A 23 27.27 15.89 2.35
N LYS A 24 28.06 16.97 2.27
CA LYS A 24 28.23 17.73 1.01
C LYS A 24 28.81 16.86 -0.11
N THR A 25 29.85 16.09 0.19
CA THR A 25 30.46 15.17 -0.78
C THR A 25 29.48 14.09 -1.23
N LEU A 26 28.70 13.52 -0.30
CA LEU A 26 27.64 12.55 -0.64
C LEU A 26 26.59 13.18 -1.56
N GLY A 27 26.12 14.39 -1.25
CA GLY A 27 25.18 15.12 -2.09
C GLY A 27 25.70 15.34 -3.52
N LEU A 28 26.96 15.78 -3.66
CA LEU A 28 27.60 15.97 -4.96
C LEU A 28 27.75 14.67 -5.75
N LEU A 29 28.07 13.56 -5.08
CA LEU A 29 28.20 12.24 -5.72
C LEU A 29 26.85 11.67 -6.18
N ILE A 30 25.78 11.87 -5.41
CA ILE A 30 24.42 11.48 -5.82
C ILE A 30 24.00 12.30 -7.04
N GLN A 31 24.27 13.61 -7.03
CA GLN A 31 23.98 14.49 -8.16
C GLN A 31 24.76 14.10 -9.42
N SER A 32 26.04 13.75 -9.29
CA SER A 32 26.85 13.32 -10.44
C SER A 32 26.41 11.98 -11.00
N LEU A 33 25.97 11.04 -10.16
CA LEU A 33 25.39 9.77 -10.61
C LEU A 33 24.04 9.97 -11.30
N ALA A 34 23.18 10.85 -10.80
CA ALA A 34 21.92 11.20 -11.44
C ALA A 34 22.12 11.89 -12.79
N ALA A 35 23.20 12.69 -12.93
CA ALA A 35 23.58 13.29 -14.21
C ALA A 35 24.18 12.25 -15.18
N ALA A 36 24.91 11.25 -14.68
CA ALA A 36 25.55 10.22 -15.50
C ALA A 36 24.59 9.15 -16.03
N SER A 37 23.42 8.96 -15.40
CA SER A 37 22.34 8.11 -15.92
C SER A 37 21.45 8.82 -16.95
N GLY A 38 21.71 10.09 -17.26
CA GLY A 38 21.12 10.80 -18.38
C GLY A 38 21.79 10.38 -19.69
N THR A 39 21.01 9.78 -20.59
CA THR A 39 21.35 9.65 -22.02
C THR A 39 21.90 10.96 -22.59
N PRO A 40 22.87 10.93 -23.52
CA PRO A 40 23.57 12.12 -23.96
C PRO A 40 22.66 12.98 -24.83
N TYR A 41 22.10 14.04 -24.24
CA TYR A 41 21.80 15.26 -25.00
C TYR A 41 22.90 16.25 -24.70
N GLN A 42 23.86 16.28 -25.63
CA GLN A 42 24.92 17.26 -25.76
C GLN A 42 24.31 18.65 -25.66
N SER A 43 24.49 19.33 -24.52
CA SER A 43 24.01 20.69 -24.31
C SER A 43 25.19 21.64 -24.37
N THR A 44 25.30 22.33 -25.50
CA THR A 44 26.01 23.61 -25.60
C THR A 44 25.50 24.60 -24.56
N PRO A 45 26.35 25.51 -24.04
CA PRO A 45 25.92 26.49 -23.05
C PRO A 45 25.08 27.58 -23.72
N THR A 46 23.76 27.41 -23.69
CA THR A 46 22.81 28.49 -23.93
C THR A 46 22.11 28.82 -22.63
N THR A 47 22.24 30.09 -22.24
CA THR A 47 21.54 30.76 -21.15
C THR A 47 20.04 30.74 -21.42
N ASP A 48 19.37 29.63 -21.11
CA ASP A 48 17.90 29.59 -21.08
C ASP A 48 17.43 29.11 -19.70
N PRO A 49 16.40 29.75 -19.13
CA PRO A 49 15.86 29.35 -17.83
C PRO A 49 15.33 27.91 -17.89
N PRO A 50 15.48 27.14 -16.81
CA PRO A 50 15.08 25.73 -16.80
C PRO A 50 13.59 25.61 -17.10
N ALA A 51 13.27 24.86 -18.17
CA ALA A 51 11.91 24.53 -18.53
C ALA A 51 11.22 23.81 -17.35
N PRO A 52 9.94 24.11 -17.08
CA PRO A 52 9.20 23.44 -16.02
C PRO A 52 9.20 21.92 -16.25
N PRO A 53 9.24 21.11 -15.17
CA PRO A 53 9.24 19.67 -15.28
C PRO A 53 8.03 19.21 -16.10
N VAL A 54 8.30 18.46 -17.17
CA VAL A 54 7.27 17.87 -18.02
C VAL A 54 6.48 16.88 -17.15
N PRO A 55 5.16 17.08 -16.96
CA PRO A 55 4.37 16.16 -16.15
C PRO A 55 4.40 14.77 -16.81
N THR A 56 4.79 13.76 -16.04
CA THR A 56 4.63 12.35 -16.43
C THR A 56 3.17 12.11 -16.77
N PRO A 57 2.86 11.46 -17.91
CA PRO A 57 1.48 11.24 -18.31
C PRO A 57 0.80 10.34 -17.27
N THR A 58 -0.13 10.91 -16.52
CA THR A 58 -1.02 10.15 -15.65
C THR A 58 -1.84 9.21 -16.52
N PRO A 59 -2.02 7.94 -16.09
CA PRO A 59 -2.86 7.01 -16.84
C PRO A 59 -4.26 7.60 -16.97
N PRO A 60 -4.92 7.44 -18.13
CA PRO A 60 -6.25 7.99 -18.34
C PRO A 60 -7.22 7.40 -17.32
N VAL A 61 -7.71 8.26 -16.43
CA VAL A 61 -8.73 7.92 -15.44
C VAL A 61 -10.02 7.64 -16.21
N LYS A 62 -10.55 6.43 -16.08
CA LYS A 62 -11.85 6.11 -16.66
C LYS A 62 -12.92 6.73 -15.76
N GLU A 63 -14.07 7.08 -16.32
CA GLU A 63 -15.16 7.82 -15.65
C GLU A 63 -15.67 7.19 -14.33
N PHE A 64 -15.32 5.95 -14.06
CA PHE A 64 -15.80 5.15 -12.94
C PHE A 64 -14.64 4.56 -12.11
N ASP A 65 -13.50 5.23 -12.02
CA ASP A 65 -12.43 4.90 -11.07
C ASP A 65 -12.62 5.64 -9.74
N LEU A 66 -12.42 4.93 -8.62
CA LEU A 66 -12.24 5.59 -7.33
C LEU A 66 -10.78 6.05 -7.22
N VAL A 67 -10.60 7.35 -7.05
CA VAL A 67 -9.29 7.99 -6.86
C VAL A 67 -9.26 8.61 -5.48
N ILE A 68 -8.23 8.27 -4.69
CA ILE A 68 -7.91 9.04 -3.47
C ILE A 68 -6.85 10.06 -3.85
N GLU A 69 -7.16 11.32 -3.57
CA GLU A 69 -6.25 12.45 -3.71
C GLU A 69 -5.97 13.03 -2.33
N PHE A 70 -4.71 13.39 -2.09
CA PHE A 70 -4.29 14.03 -0.86
C PHE A 70 -4.01 15.50 -1.12
N PRO A 71 -4.61 16.44 -0.37
CA PRO A 71 -4.38 17.87 -0.59
C PRO A 71 -2.92 18.26 -0.31
N GLU A 72 -2.27 17.53 0.59
CA GLU A 72 -0.85 17.69 0.95
C GLU A 72 0.10 17.34 -0.21
N CYS A 73 -0.35 16.44 -1.09
CA CYS A 73 0.43 15.94 -2.23
C CYS A 73 -0.51 15.73 -3.43
N PRO A 74 -0.88 16.80 -4.17
CA PRO A 74 -1.89 16.74 -5.24
C PRO A 74 -1.47 15.87 -6.44
N TYR A 75 -0.18 15.52 -6.52
CA TYR A 75 0.36 14.63 -7.53
C TYR A 75 0.26 13.15 -7.14
N ASP A 76 0.00 12.84 -5.85
CA ASP A 76 -0.19 11.48 -5.37
C ASP A 76 -1.66 11.09 -5.51
N ARG A 77 -1.94 10.32 -6.57
CA ARG A 77 -3.25 9.74 -6.85
C ARG A 77 -3.22 8.25 -6.65
N PHE A 78 -4.06 7.76 -5.77
CA PHE A 78 -4.22 6.32 -5.55
C PHE A 78 -5.48 5.84 -6.24
N LEU A 79 -5.28 5.02 -7.28
CA LEU A 79 -6.38 4.38 -8.01
C LEU A 79 -6.76 3.07 -7.31
N PHE A 80 -8.05 2.90 -7.04
CA PHE A 80 -8.53 1.60 -6.59
C PHE A 80 -8.53 0.58 -7.73
N PRO A 81 -7.98 -0.63 -7.51
CA PRO A 81 -8.19 -1.74 -8.41
C PRO A 81 -9.68 -2.01 -8.55
N ARG A 82 -10.15 -2.19 -9.79
CA ARG A 82 -11.56 -2.47 -10.09
C ARG A 82 -11.97 -3.91 -9.81
N GLU A 83 -11.00 -4.81 -9.89
CA GLU A 83 -11.28 -6.23 -9.89
C GLU A 83 -11.36 -6.79 -8.46
N HIS A 84 -12.41 -7.56 -8.21
CA HIS A 84 -12.59 -8.35 -6.99
C HIS A 84 -12.54 -7.55 -5.68
N VAL A 85 -13.16 -6.37 -5.66
CA VAL A 85 -13.29 -5.55 -4.46
C VAL A 85 -14.48 -6.00 -3.62
N VAL A 86 -14.32 -6.03 -2.30
CA VAL A 86 -15.43 -6.16 -1.38
C VAL A 86 -15.46 -4.95 -0.46
N CYS A 87 -16.64 -4.39 -0.23
CA CYS A 87 -16.86 -3.36 0.78
C CYS A 87 -17.89 -3.81 1.82
N GLU A 88 -17.69 -3.46 3.08
CA GLU A 88 -18.60 -3.76 4.19
C GLU A 88 -18.80 -2.53 5.09
N ARG A 89 -20.04 -2.28 5.52
CA ARG A 89 -20.34 -1.31 6.58
C ARG A 89 -20.06 -1.96 7.92
N MET A 90 -19.24 -1.32 8.75
CA MET A 90 -19.09 -1.70 10.14
C MET A 90 -20.23 -1.09 10.94
N THR A 91 -21.22 -1.93 11.27
CA THR A 91 -22.26 -1.57 12.24
C THR A 91 -21.76 -1.98 13.62
N ASP A 92 -21.49 -1.01 14.48
CA ASP A 92 -21.24 -1.29 15.89
C ASP A 92 -22.59 -1.48 16.58
N ALA A 93 -22.78 -2.62 17.26
CA ALA A 93 -24.03 -2.96 17.94
C ALA A 93 -24.44 -1.91 19.00
N ALA A 94 -23.48 -1.14 19.51
CA ALA A 94 -23.74 -0.08 20.49
C ALA A 94 -24.15 1.26 19.87
N THR A 95 -23.94 1.46 18.57
CA THR A 95 -24.18 2.75 17.93
C THR A 95 -25.47 2.67 17.12
N PRO A 96 -26.55 3.40 17.51
CA PRO A 96 -27.74 3.49 16.67
C PRO A 96 -27.34 3.99 15.29
N LEU A 97 -28.04 3.59 14.21
CA LEU A 97 -27.73 3.95 12.81
C LEU A 97 -27.39 5.44 12.68
N SER A 98 -26.12 5.77 12.88
CA SER A 98 -25.61 7.11 12.73
C SER A 98 -25.47 7.38 11.26
N SER A 99 -25.60 8.65 10.87
CA SER A 99 -25.38 9.12 9.50
C SER A 99 -23.95 8.84 9.02
N TYR A 100 -23.04 8.54 9.95
CA TYR A 100 -21.65 8.22 9.71
C TYR A 100 -21.34 6.81 10.22
N GLN A 101 -20.78 5.97 9.35
CA GLN A 101 -20.39 4.60 9.67
C GLN A 101 -19.02 4.33 9.08
N ASP A 102 -18.31 3.37 9.65
CA ASP A 102 -17.02 2.97 9.10
C ASP A 102 -17.22 2.02 7.92
N ILE A 103 -16.45 2.22 6.85
CA ILE A 103 -16.48 1.38 5.65
C ILE A 103 -15.16 0.63 5.58
N LEU A 104 -15.22 -0.69 5.50
CA LEU A 104 -14.08 -1.55 5.23
C LEU A 104 -14.08 -1.89 3.73
N ILE A 105 -12.94 -1.69 3.06
CA ILE A 105 -12.73 -2.06 1.66
C ILE A 105 -11.59 -3.07 1.62
N ALA A 106 -11.82 -4.23 1.01
CA ALA A 106 -10.82 -5.26 0.80
C ALA A 106 -10.57 -5.43 -0.70
N VAL A 107 -9.30 -5.40 -1.09
CA VAL A 107 -8.89 -5.48 -2.49
C VAL A 107 -7.66 -6.38 -2.65
N PRO A 108 -7.60 -7.25 -3.67
CA PRO A 108 -6.39 -7.98 -3.97
C PRO A 108 -5.38 -7.03 -4.63
N ILE A 109 -4.19 -6.95 -4.06
CA ILE A 109 -3.07 -6.21 -4.60
C ILE A 109 -2.07 -7.24 -5.14
N PRO A 110 -1.70 -7.16 -6.44
CA PRO A 110 -0.63 -7.96 -6.97
C PRO A 110 0.69 -7.42 -6.41
N PHE A 111 1.27 -8.10 -5.43
CA PHE A 111 2.64 -7.80 -5.05
C PHE A 111 3.53 -8.50 -6.06
N ALA A 112 4.43 -7.75 -6.69
CA ALA A 112 5.47 -8.30 -7.53
C ALA A 112 6.44 -9.07 -6.61
N ASN A 113 6.12 -10.33 -6.32
CA ASN A 113 7.09 -11.22 -5.71
C ASN A 113 8.27 -11.31 -6.68
N SER A 114 9.45 -10.85 -6.27
CA SER A 114 10.67 -10.78 -7.08
C SER A 114 11.24 -12.16 -7.38
N THR A 115 10.48 -12.99 -8.08
CA THR A 115 10.97 -14.26 -8.61
C THR A 115 10.46 -14.37 -10.02
N ASN A 116 11.39 -14.14 -10.96
CA ASN A 116 11.28 -14.52 -12.36
C ASN A 116 10.73 -15.95 -12.44
N THR A 117 9.43 -16.09 -12.66
CA THR A 117 8.85 -17.39 -13.03
C THR A 117 7.90 -17.08 -14.16
N THR A 118 8.41 -17.37 -15.36
CA THR A 118 7.74 -17.34 -16.64
C THR A 118 6.31 -17.87 -16.50
N ALA A 119 5.36 -17.00 -16.86
CA ALA A 119 3.94 -17.26 -16.77
C ALA A 119 3.55 -18.40 -17.72
N THR A 120 3.16 -19.54 -17.15
CA THR A 120 2.37 -20.53 -17.88
C THR A 120 0.89 -20.19 -17.69
N THR A 121 0.25 -19.91 -18.82
CA THR A 121 -1.18 -19.72 -19.09
C THR A 121 -2.11 -20.54 -18.20
N ASN A 122 -2.64 -19.93 -17.14
CA ASN A 122 -3.95 -20.23 -16.61
C ASN A 122 -4.48 -19.01 -15.84
N PRO A 123 -5.54 -18.32 -16.29
CA PRO A 123 -6.06 -17.09 -15.69
C PRO A 123 -6.84 -17.33 -14.38
N ALA A 124 -6.77 -18.51 -13.77
CA ALA A 124 -7.73 -18.88 -12.73
C ALA A 124 -7.44 -18.25 -11.35
N ILE A 125 -6.18 -18.11 -10.92
CA ILE A 125 -5.82 -17.45 -9.64
C ILE A 125 -4.38 -16.98 -9.75
N THR A 126 -4.14 -15.66 -9.83
CA THR A 126 -2.78 -15.12 -9.88
C THR A 126 -2.08 -15.34 -8.52
N PRO A 127 -1.03 -16.17 -8.44
CA PRO A 127 -0.53 -16.73 -7.17
C PRO A 127 0.27 -15.76 -6.29
N ALA A 128 0.33 -14.47 -6.64
CA ALA A 128 1.09 -13.44 -5.93
C ALA A 128 0.19 -12.30 -5.38
N SER A 129 -1.13 -12.47 -5.39
CA SER A 129 -2.04 -11.45 -4.88
C SER A 129 -2.11 -11.54 -3.35
N GLN A 130 -1.73 -10.48 -2.64
CA GLN A 130 -2.11 -10.32 -1.23
C GLN A 130 -3.40 -9.52 -1.16
N ILE A 131 -4.14 -9.64 -0.06
CA ILE A 131 -5.34 -8.83 0.12
C ILE A 131 -5.02 -7.69 1.07
N SER A 132 -5.22 -6.47 0.58
CA SER A 132 -5.11 -5.25 1.37
C SER A 132 -6.49 -4.82 1.85
N THR A 133 -6.56 -4.36 3.09
CA THR A 133 -7.78 -3.81 3.68
C THR A 133 -7.57 -2.35 4.04
N MET A 134 -8.53 -1.52 3.65
CA MET A 134 -8.57 -0.11 3.99
C MET A 134 -9.85 0.18 4.76
N ARG A 135 -9.76 0.98 5.81
CA ARG A 135 -10.92 1.42 6.60
C ARG A 135 -11.09 2.93 6.45
N ILE A 136 -12.26 3.34 5.96
CA ILE A 136 -12.68 4.74 5.93
C ILE A 136 -13.50 4.95 7.21
N LYS A 137 -12.99 5.80 8.12
CA LYS A 137 -13.67 6.11 9.37
C LYS A 137 -14.73 7.19 9.18
N SER A 138 -15.84 7.10 9.91
CA SER A 138 -16.90 8.10 9.95
C SER A 138 -17.36 8.51 8.54
N ALA A 139 -17.57 7.53 7.66
CA ALA A 139 -17.98 7.78 6.28
C ALA A 139 -19.47 8.15 6.24
N PRO A 140 -19.85 9.23 5.52
CA PRO A 140 -21.25 9.56 5.29
C PRO A 140 -21.99 8.43 4.55
N ALA A 141 -23.29 8.29 4.79
CA ALA A 141 -24.12 7.28 4.12
C ALA A 141 -24.00 7.33 2.57
N MET A 142 -23.94 8.53 1.99
CA MET A 142 -23.75 8.70 0.54
C MET A 142 -22.44 8.10 0.02
N LEU A 143 -21.35 8.15 0.80
CA LEU A 143 -20.08 7.59 0.39
C LEU A 143 -20.16 6.07 0.28
N TRP A 144 -20.87 5.42 1.20
CA TRP A 144 -21.16 4.00 1.05
C TRP A 144 -21.98 3.69 -0.19
N ASP A 145 -23.04 4.45 -0.45
CA ASP A 145 -23.92 4.18 -1.59
C ASP A 145 -23.12 4.30 -2.90
N THR A 146 -22.21 5.27 -2.98
CA THR A 146 -21.26 5.42 -4.09
C THR A 146 -20.31 4.23 -4.21
N ILE A 147 -19.64 3.83 -3.13
CA ILE A 147 -18.68 2.71 -3.16
C ILE A 147 -19.39 1.39 -3.49
N SER A 148 -20.53 1.11 -2.86
CA SER A 148 -21.29 -0.13 -3.09
C SER A 148 -21.81 -0.24 -4.52
N ARG A 149 -22.27 0.87 -5.13
CA ARG A 149 -22.62 0.91 -6.56
C ARG A 149 -21.40 0.73 -7.44
N TRP A 150 -20.28 1.37 -7.10
CA TRP A 150 -19.03 1.24 -7.83
C TRP A 150 -18.50 -0.20 -7.85
N VAL A 151 -18.62 -0.94 -6.74
CA VAL A 151 -18.26 -2.38 -6.68
C VAL A 151 -19.18 -3.26 -7.55
N GLY A 152 -20.34 -2.74 -7.96
CA GLY A 152 -21.32 -3.45 -8.78
C GLY A 152 -22.50 -4.03 -8.00
N GLY A 153 -22.76 -3.54 -6.78
CA GLY A 153 -23.91 -3.96 -5.95
C GLY A 153 -23.75 -5.32 -5.28
N GLU A 154 -24.83 -5.82 -4.68
CA GLU A 154 -24.78 -7.00 -3.80
C GLU A 154 -24.39 -8.29 -4.52
N GLU A 155 -24.78 -8.46 -5.78
CA GLU A 155 -24.45 -9.66 -6.56
C GLU A 155 -22.94 -9.74 -6.86
N SER A 156 -22.34 -8.63 -7.30
CA SER A 156 -20.89 -8.53 -7.48
C SER A 156 -20.16 -8.69 -6.15
N LEU A 157 -20.67 -8.09 -5.06
CA LEU A 157 -20.10 -8.27 -3.73
C LEU A 157 -20.09 -9.74 -3.30
N ALA A 158 -21.18 -10.48 -3.51
CA ALA A 158 -21.25 -11.90 -3.18
C ALA A 158 -20.21 -12.74 -3.97
N ARG A 159 -20.08 -12.50 -5.28
CA ARG A 159 -19.06 -13.15 -6.12
C ARG A 159 -17.64 -12.79 -5.69
N ASN A 160 -17.38 -11.51 -5.43
CA ASN A 160 -16.08 -11.02 -4.98
C ASN A 160 -15.71 -11.58 -3.60
N ARG A 161 -16.66 -11.72 -2.68
CA ARG A 161 -16.45 -12.38 -1.37
C ARG A 161 -15.99 -13.83 -1.55
N GLN A 162 -16.63 -14.58 -2.45
CA GLN A 162 -16.22 -15.96 -2.74
C GLN A 162 -14.79 -15.99 -3.30
N PHE A 163 -14.47 -15.14 -4.27
CA PHE A 163 -13.14 -15.05 -4.84
C PHE A 163 -12.06 -14.69 -3.79
N LEU A 164 -12.28 -13.66 -2.99
CA LEU A 164 -11.35 -13.29 -1.91
C LEU A 164 -11.19 -14.42 -0.89
N SER A 165 -12.26 -15.15 -0.57
CA SER A 165 -12.17 -16.31 0.34
C SER A 165 -11.27 -17.43 -0.20
N GLN A 166 -11.25 -17.65 -1.52
CA GLN A 166 -10.37 -18.61 -2.17
C GLN A 166 -8.90 -18.16 -2.07
N ILE A 167 -8.63 -16.88 -2.32
CA ILE A 167 -7.28 -16.30 -2.15
C ILE A 167 -6.81 -16.44 -0.70
N VAL A 168 -7.63 -16.07 0.28
CA VAL A 168 -7.29 -16.20 1.71
C VAL A 168 -6.99 -17.66 2.05
N ARG A 169 -7.82 -18.59 1.59
CA ARG A 169 -7.62 -20.03 1.82
C ARG A 169 -6.31 -20.52 1.20
N TYR A 170 -6.02 -20.10 -0.03
CA TYR A 170 -4.79 -20.43 -0.74
C TYR A 170 -3.56 -19.89 0.01
N LEU A 171 -3.54 -18.60 0.35
CA LEU A 171 -2.45 -17.96 1.08
C LEU A 171 -2.21 -18.64 2.43
N ARG A 172 -3.28 -18.99 3.15
CA ARG A 172 -3.18 -19.71 4.42
C ARG A 172 -2.53 -21.09 4.26
N SER A 173 -2.81 -21.78 3.15
CA SER A 173 -2.26 -23.11 2.90
C SER A 173 -0.80 -23.10 2.45
N LYS A 174 -0.34 -22.00 1.84
CA LYS A 174 0.98 -21.93 1.19
C LYS A 174 2.02 -21.16 2.00
N THR A 175 1.60 -20.16 2.76
CA THR A 175 2.51 -19.29 3.49
C THR A 175 2.63 -19.77 4.93
N ASP A 176 3.77 -20.34 5.29
CA ASP A 176 4.14 -20.45 6.70
C ASP A 176 4.17 -19.04 7.28
N ARG A 177 3.50 -18.84 8.41
CA ARG A 177 3.40 -17.52 9.03
C ARG A 177 4.80 -17.02 9.39
N VAL A 178 5.32 -16.09 8.61
CA VAL A 178 6.56 -15.38 8.92
C VAL A 178 6.21 -14.26 9.87
N TYR A 179 6.51 -14.46 11.15
CA TYR A 179 6.47 -13.38 12.12
C TYR A 179 7.74 -12.53 11.95
N LEU A 180 7.62 -11.22 12.16
CA LEU A 180 8.81 -10.36 12.28
C LEU A 180 9.68 -10.93 13.41
N ALA A 181 10.91 -11.33 13.07
CA ALA A 181 11.84 -11.96 14.02
C ALA A 181 12.21 -11.01 15.17
N GLN A 182 12.11 -9.71 14.95
CA GLN A 182 12.28 -8.71 15.99
C GLN A 182 10.97 -8.48 16.75
N ARG A 183 10.91 -9.05 17.95
CA ARG A 183 10.01 -8.57 18.99
C ARG A 183 10.52 -7.21 19.46
N LEU A 184 9.67 -6.19 19.39
CA LEU A 184 9.90 -4.96 20.15
C LEU A 184 9.96 -5.33 21.63
N SER A 185 10.93 -4.79 22.36
CA SER A 185 10.98 -4.95 23.80
C SER A 185 9.71 -4.40 24.44
N GLU A 186 9.22 -5.09 25.47
CA GLU A 186 8.12 -4.61 26.28
C GLU A 186 8.54 -3.27 26.92
N GLY A 187 7.78 -2.21 26.65
CA GLY A 187 8.11 -0.86 27.09
C GLY A 187 7.19 0.19 26.50
N GLN A 188 7.45 1.46 26.83
CA GLN A 188 6.60 2.59 26.41
C GLN A 188 6.41 2.69 24.89
N LEU A 189 7.43 2.32 24.11
CA LEU A 189 7.32 2.33 22.65
C LEU A 189 6.27 1.33 22.15
N LEU A 190 6.26 0.10 22.70
CA LEU A 190 5.25 -0.91 22.36
C LEU A 190 3.86 -0.44 22.78
N THR A 191 3.72 0.11 23.99
CA THR A 191 2.44 0.66 24.49
C THR A 191 1.94 1.80 23.61
N ASN A 192 2.82 2.72 23.20
CA ASN A 192 2.48 3.82 22.32
C ASN A 192 2.07 3.31 20.94
N LEU A 193 2.81 2.35 20.37
CA LEU A 193 2.44 1.73 19.10
C LEU A 193 1.11 0.98 19.17
N GLN A 194 0.81 0.28 20.27
CA GLN A 194 -0.49 -0.37 20.47
C GLN A 194 -1.63 0.64 20.67
N THR A 195 -1.34 1.79 21.27
CA THR A 195 -2.33 2.86 21.46
C THR A 195 -2.64 3.57 20.14
N VAL A 196 -1.61 3.81 19.32
CA VAL A 196 -1.72 4.48 18.02
C VAL A 196 -2.20 3.53 16.91
N SER A 197 -1.82 2.26 17.00
CA SER A 197 -2.25 1.16 16.14
C SER A 197 -2.98 0.12 16.99
N PRO A 198 -4.20 0.42 17.46
CA PRO A 198 -5.02 -0.58 18.12
C PRO A 198 -5.11 -1.78 17.20
N ALA A 199 -4.85 -2.97 17.75
CA ALA A 199 -4.67 -4.19 17.00
C ALA A 199 -5.72 -4.34 15.89
N PRO A 200 -5.34 -4.79 14.68
CA PRO A 200 -6.31 -5.09 13.63
C PRO A 200 -7.35 -6.05 14.20
N TRP A 201 -8.57 -5.53 14.27
CA TRP A 201 -9.64 -5.94 15.16
C TRP A 201 -10.03 -7.42 15.01
N TYR A 202 -9.97 -8.16 16.11
CA TYR A 202 -10.75 -9.37 16.34
C TYR A 202 -12.17 -8.94 16.76
N SER A 203 -13.11 -8.86 15.82
CA SER A 203 -14.53 -8.87 16.17
C SER A 203 -15.13 -10.18 15.67
N GLU A 204 -15.51 -11.02 16.64
CA GLU A 204 -16.29 -12.24 16.44
C GLU A 204 -17.70 -11.88 15.96
N GLY A 205 -17.82 -11.58 14.68
CA GLY A 205 -19.08 -11.33 13.99
C GLY A 205 -18.91 -11.76 12.55
N TYR A 206 -19.94 -12.37 11.98
CA TYR A 206 -19.94 -12.95 10.65
C TYR A 206 -19.81 -11.85 9.56
N SER A 207 -18.60 -11.38 9.32
CA SER A 207 -18.22 -10.37 8.32
C SER A 207 -16.78 -10.67 7.87
N LEU A 208 -16.24 -10.03 6.82
CA LEU A 208 -14.85 -10.23 6.33
C LEU A 208 -13.78 -10.29 7.43
N SER A 209 -14.05 -9.72 8.62
CA SER A 209 -13.26 -9.87 9.84
C SER A 209 -12.78 -11.30 10.12
N ARG A 210 -13.60 -12.35 9.88
CA ARG A 210 -13.17 -13.75 10.11
C ARG A 210 -12.12 -14.26 9.12
N LEU A 211 -12.13 -13.77 7.87
CA LEU A 211 -11.14 -14.16 6.87
C LEU A 211 -9.75 -13.60 7.24
N PHE A 212 -9.69 -12.40 7.80
CA PHE A 212 -8.44 -11.72 8.18
C PHE A 212 -7.95 -12.00 9.60
N SER A 213 -8.87 -12.28 10.53
CA SER A 213 -8.55 -12.59 11.94
C SER A 213 -7.59 -13.78 12.08
N CYS A 214 -7.62 -14.75 11.15
CA CYS A 214 -6.72 -15.90 11.17
C CYS A 214 -5.34 -15.66 10.51
N LEU A 215 -5.05 -14.49 9.93
CA LEU A 215 -3.71 -14.17 9.40
C LEU A 215 -2.78 -13.58 10.46
N LEU A 216 -3.33 -13.10 11.58
CA LEU A 216 -2.59 -12.38 12.63
C LEU A 216 -2.65 -13.05 14.01
N GLN A 217 -3.07 -14.31 14.10
CA GLN A 217 -3.15 -15.00 15.38
C GLN A 217 -1.75 -15.33 15.91
N THR A 218 -1.31 -14.50 16.86
CA THR A 218 -0.22 -14.80 17.79
C THR A 218 -0.51 -16.12 18.50
N SER A 219 0.42 -17.07 18.44
CA SER A 219 0.32 -18.26 19.30
C SER A 219 0.39 -17.80 20.76
N ARG A 220 -0.55 -18.32 21.56
CA ARG A 220 -0.32 -18.54 22.99
C ARG A 220 0.61 -19.72 23.16
#